data_AF-Q0G462-F1
#
_entry.id   AF-Q0G462-F1
#
_cell.length_a   1.000
_cell.length_b   1.000
_cell.length_c   1.000
_cell.angle_alpha   90.00
_cell.angle_beta   90.00
_cell.angle_gamma   90.00
#
_symmetry.space_group_name_H-M   'P 1'
#
loop_
_entity.id
_entity.type
_entity.pdbx_description
1 polymer ?
#
loop_
_entity_poly.entity_id
_entity_poly.type
_entity_poly.pdbx_seq_one_letter_code
_entity_poly.pdbx_strand_id
1 'polypeptide(L)'
;MSALTPSVLKDRYWPLFPGILLALVVAAAARFVADHYNAPVMLFALLIGMAFNFLATDDRFKSGLEFSSKTLLRAGIVLLGARITTGDIASLGISTFATVIGLIGLTIATGFVCGRLYNKQWRFSLLTGGSVAICGASAALAIASVIPHNEKTERNLLFTVVSVTTLSTIAMILYPILFTLLGLTENQSGFLVGATIHDVAQVVGAGYSISTEVGDVATIIKLLRVTMLPVVLVIIVLALAGQRSGDTKSVRLPAFVIGFAVLTGINSLGLLPTVVAGVAVDLSGWFLVIAISALGVRTNMKDMLQLGWRHVAMVVTETLVLLTLAIAAVEIGLAG
;
A
#
# COMPACT_ATOMS: atom_id res chain seq x y z
N MET A 1 -13.88 32.42 12.28
CA MET A 1 -12.43 32.27 12.11
C MET A 1 -11.78 32.50 13.47
N SER A 2 -11.61 31.45 14.28
CA SER A 2 -10.96 31.58 15.59
C SER A 2 -9.46 31.82 15.39
N ALA A 3 -8.92 32.81 16.08
CA ALA A 3 -7.50 33.14 16.03
C ALA A 3 -6.67 31.93 16.50
N LEU A 4 -5.74 31.50 15.65
CA LEU A 4 -4.75 30.45 15.97
C LEU A 4 -3.75 31.01 16.99
N THR A 5 -4.05 30.88 18.28
CA THR A 5 -3.07 31.21 19.32
C THR A 5 -2.01 30.11 19.41
N PRO A 6 -0.74 30.44 19.75
CA PRO A 6 0.35 29.47 19.90
C PRO A 6 0.05 28.33 20.90
N SER A 7 -0.80 28.57 21.90
CA SER A 7 -1.26 27.56 22.87
C SER A 7 -2.14 26.49 22.22
N VAL A 8 -3.04 26.87 21.31
CA VAL A 8 -3.94 25.94 20.60
C VAL A 8 -3.17 25.08 19.59
N LEU A 9 -2.11 25.62 18.98
CA LEU A 9 -1.19 24.85 18.14
C LEU A 9 -0.39 23.85 18.99
N LYS A 10 0.13 24.28 20.14
CA LYS A 10 0.87 23.42 21.06
C LYS A 10 0.02 22.21 21.50
N ASP A 11 -1.20 22.43 21.96
CA ASP A 11 -2.08 21.35 22.42
C ASP A 11 -2.50 20.38 21.30
N ARG A 12 -2.54 20.86 20.04
CA ARG A 12 -2.91 20.05 18.88
C ARG A 12 -1.78 19.16 18.34
N TYR A 13 -0.53 19.63 18.39
CA TYR A 13 0.63 18.91 17.83
C TYR A 13 1.47 18.18 18.88
N TRP A 14 1.39 18.57 20.16
CA TRP A 14 2.08 17.91 21.26
C TRP A 14 1.78 16.41 21.38
N PRO A 15 0.54 15.93 21.18
CA PRO A 15 0.24 14.49 21.20
C PRO A 15 0.87 13.69 20.04
N LEU A 16 1.33 14.35 18.97
CA LEU A 16 1.99 13.69 17.84
C LEU A 16 3.50 13.52 18.07
N PHE A 17 4.10 14.41 18.84
CA PHE A 17 5.54 14.51 18.98
C PHE A 17 6.21 13.20 19.43
N PRO A 18 5.74 12.49 20.48
CA PRO A 18 6.42 11.28 20.95
C PRO A 18 6.48 10.18 19.89
N GLY A 19 5.39 9.94 19.18
CA GLY A 19 5.32 8.91 18.14
C GLY A 19 6.14 9.25 16.89
N ILE A 20 6.14 10.53 16.47
CA ILE A 20 6.97 10.99 15.35
C ILE A 20 8.46 10.88 15.72
N LEU A 21 8.83 11.30 16.94
CA LEU A 21 10.21 11.21 17.41
C LEU A 21 10.69 9.75 17.47
N LEU A 22 9.86 8.84 17.99
CA LEU A 22 10.17 7.41 17.99
C LEU A 22 10.43 6.89 16.57
N ALA A 23 9.51 7.18 15.64
CA ALA A 23 9.66 6.76 14.24
C ALA A 23 10.93 7.35 13.59
N LEU A 24 11.25 8.61 13.89
CA LEU A 24 12.46 9.28 13.41
C LEU A 24 13.74 8.65 13.96
N VAL A 25 13.77 8.32 15.25
CA VAL A 25 14.93 7.66 15.88
C VAL A 25 15.14 6.27 15.28
N VAL A 26 14.06 5.50 15.11
CA VAL A 26 14.13 4.19 14.44
C VAL A 26 14.62 4.35 13.00
N ALA A 27 14.14 5.35 12.26
CA ALA A 27 14.57 5.63 10.89
C ALA A 27 16.05 6.02 10.79
N ALA A 28 16.53 6.86 11.71
CA ALA A 28 17.94 7.25 11.78
C ALA A 28 18.84 6.05 12.13
N ALA A 29 18.43 5.22 13.09
CA ALA A 29 19.13 3.98 13.42
C ALA A 29 19.16 3.01 12.22
N ALA A 30 18.04 2.85 11.52
CA ALA A 30 17.97 2.01 10.33
C ALA A 30 18.91 2.49 9.22
N ARG A 31 18.98 3.79 8.95
CA ARG A 31 19.95 4.37 8.00
C ARG A 31 21.39 4.09 8.41
N PHE A 32 21.73 4.35 9.68
CA PHE A 32 23.07 4.09 10.19
C PHE A 32 23.49 2.62 10.02
N VAL A 33 22.60 1.68 10.35
CA VAL A 33 22.86 0.24 10.18
C VAL A 33 22.94 -0.13 8.69
N ALA A 34 22.04 0.40 7.86
CA ALA A 34 22.02 0.18 6.42
C ALA A 34 23.33 0.59 5.75
N ASP A 35 23.81 1.80 6.07
CA ASP A 35 25.05 2.36 5.53
C ASP A 35 26.27 1.53 5.98
N HIS A 36 26.26 1.02 7.21
CA HIS A 36 27.36 0.22 7.74
C HIS A 36 27.45 -1.18 7.13
N TYR A 37 26.30 -1.82 6.87
CA TYR A 37 26.21 -3.19 6.36
C TYR A 37 25.94 -3.28 4.85
N ASN A 38 25.84 -2.15 4.14
CA ASN A 38 25.44 -2.06 2.73
C ASN A 38 24.17 -2.87 2.43
N ALA A 39 23.15 -2.71 3.28
CA ALA A 39 21.90 -3.46 3.21
C ALA A 39 20.67 -2.55 3.15
N PRO A 40 19.50 -3.06 2.72
CA PRO A 40 18.34 -2.22 2.42
C PRO A 40 17.78 -1.48 3.63
N VAL A 41 17.79 -0.14 3.58
CA VAL A 41 17.34 0.71 4.70
C VAL A 41 15.88 0.47 5.09
N MET A 42 15.00 0.23 4.11
CA MET A 42 13.57 0.02 4.36
C MET A 42 13.32 -1.28 5.13
N LEU A 43 14.12 -2.32 4.88
CA LEU A 43 14.06 -3.58 5.61
C LEU A 43 14.46 -3.36 7.08
N PHE A 44 15.59 -2.69 7.34
CA PHE A 44 15.98 -2.37 8.73
C PHE A 44 14.98 -1.46 9.43
N ALA A 45 14.43 -0.46 8.73
CA ALA A 45 13.41 0.42 9.27
C ALA A 45 12.19 -0.37 9.75
N LEU A 46 11.73 -1.34 8.95
CA LEU A 46 10.62 -2.22 9.32
C LEU A 46 10.99 -3.13 10.50
N LEU A 47 12.12 -3.85 10.42
CA LEU A 47 12.51 -4.84 11.42
C LEU A 47 12.81 -4.22 12.79
N ILE A 48 13.57 -3.11 12.81
CA ILE A 48 13.83 -2.36 14.05
C ILE A 48 12.50 -1.81 14.57
N GLY A 49 11.65 -1.23 13.70
CA GLY A 49 10.32 -0.79 14.10
C GLY A 49 9.52 -1.89 14.79
N MET A 50 9.46 -3.08 14.19
CA MET A 50 8.76 -4.25 14.77
C MET A 50 9.32 -4.66 16.13
N ALA A 51 10.64 -4.55 16.35
CA ALA A 51 11.23 -4.80 17.66
C ALA A 51 10.71 -3.82 18.74
N PHE A 52 10.30 -2.62 18.35
CA PHE A 52 9.68 -1.61 19.22
C PHE A 52 8.15 -1.69 19.26
N ASN A 53 7.51 -2.75 18.74
CA ASN A 53 6.04 -2.86 18.67
C ASN A 53 5.34 -2.75 20.04
N PHE A 54 6.01 -3.11 21.13
CA PHE A 54 5.47 -2.94 22.49
C PHE A 54 5.13 -1.48 22.85
N LEU A 55 5.71 -0.49 22.15
CA LEU A 55 5.38 0.93 22.33
C LEU A 55 4.11 1.36 21.56
N ALA A 56 3.60 0.54 20.65
CA ALA A 56 2.41 0.86 19.86
C ALA A 56 1.11 0.83 20.69
N THR A 57 1.11 0.12 21.82
CA THR A 57 -0.04 0.03 22.75
C THR A 57 -0.09 1.19 23.73
N ASP A 58 0.97 1.99 23.84
CA ASP A 58 1.01 3.17 24.69
C ASP A 58 0.39 4.37 23.95
N ASP A 59 -0.68 4.92 24.53
CA ASP A 59 -1.47 6.01 23.97
C ASP A 59 -0.64 7.25 23.65
N ARG A 60 0.52 7.45 24.31
CA ARG A 60 1.43 8.57 24.07
C ARG A 60 2.05 8.55 22.66
N PHE A 61 2.31 7.37 22.12
CA PHE A 61 2.98 7.21 20.81
C PHE A 61 1.99 7.02 19.66
N LYS A 62 0.79 6.52 19.96
CA LYS A 62 -0.22 6.09 18.98
C LYS A 62 -0.50 7.13 17.89
N SER A 63 -0.80 8.37 18.27
CA SER A 63 -1.17 9.43 17.33
C SER A 63 -0.02 9.83 16.41
N GLY A 64 1.20 9.94 16.95
CA GLY A 64 2.39 10.25 16.16
C GLY A 64 2.83 9.14 15.21
N LEU A 65 2.71 7.88 15.65
CA LEU A 65 2.97 6.71 14.81
C LEU A 65 1.94 6.59 13.68
N GLU A 66 0.66 6.86 13.96
CA GLU A 66 -0.38 6.89 12.93
C GLU A 66 -0.15 8.01 11.91
N PHE A 67 0.19 9.21 12.39
CA PHE A 67 0.55 10.33 11.53
C PHE A 67 1.74 9.97 10.62
N SER A 68 2.79 9.38 11.18
CA SER A 68 4.00 9.01 10.43
C SER A 68 3.71 7.93 9.37
N SER A 69 3.05 6.84 9.76
CA SER A 69 2.76 5.71 8.86
C SER A 69 1.68 6.00 7.79
N LYS A 70 0.87 7.05 7.95
CA LYS A 70 -0.15 7.44 6.96
C LYS A 70 0.17 8.74 6.24
N THR A 71 0.36 9.82 6.99
CA THR A 71 0.49 11.17 6.44
C THR A 71 1.86 11.40 5.85
N LEU A 72 2.94 11.07 6.58
CA LEU A 72 4.30 11.19 6.03
C LEU A 72 4.51 10.24 4.86
N LEU A 73 3.98 9.01 4.94
CA LEU A 73 4.00 8.08 3.79
C LEU A 73 3.40 8.71 2.53
N ARG A 74 2.18 9.25 2.64
CA ARG A 74 1.48 9.87 1.51
C ARG A 74 2.21 11.11 1.00
N ALA A 75 2.78 11.90 1.89
CA ALA A 75 3.61 13.05 1.52
C ALA A 75 4.86 12.60 0.75
N GLY A 76 5.55 11.55 1.22
CA GLY A 76 6.69 10.95 0.52
C GLY A 76 6.30 10.46 -0.88
N ILE A 77 5.20 9.72 -1.00
CA ILE A 77 4.70 9.28 -2.32
C ILE A 77 4.39 10.46 -3.23
N VAL A 78 3.74 11.52 -2.74
CA VAL A 78 3.48 12.73 -3.55
C VAL A 78 4.80 13.33 -4.03
N LEU A 79 5.77 13.52 -3.12
CA LEU A 79 7.08 14.10 -3.43
C LEU A 79 7.90 13.23 -4.40
N LEU A 80 7.70 11.92 -4.40
CA LEU A 80 8.31 11.01 -5.37
C LEU A 80 7.89 11.34 -6.82
N GLY A 81 6.74 12.01 -7.00
CA GLY A 81 6.34 12.54 -8.31
C GLY A 81 7.35 13.54 -8.89
N ALA A 82 8.23 14.13 -8.08
CA ALA A 82 9.33 14.98 -8.56
C ALA A 82 10.50 14.18 -9.17
N ARG A 83 10.56 12.85 -8.95
CA ARG A 83 11.53 11.95 -9.57
C ARG A 83 10.99 11.38 -10.88
N ILE A 84 9.72 10.96 -10.87
CA ILE A 84 9.10 10.19 -11.96
C ILE A 84 8.56 11.13 -13.04
N THR A 85 8.68 10.71 -14.31
CA THR A 85 8.15 11.41 -15.48
C THR A 85 6.98 10.67 -16.12
N THR A 86 6.17 11.36 -16.93
CA THR A 86 5.15 10.72 -17.77
C THR A 86 5.77 9.83 -18.85
N GLY A 87 7.04 10.07 -19.21
CA GLY A 87 7.81 9.19 -20.09
C GLY A 87 8.06 7.83 -19.45
N ASP A 88 8.40 7.80 -18.15
CA ASP A 88 8.59 6.56 -17.40
C ASP A 88 7.28 5.76 -17.24
N ILE A 89 6.15 6.46 -17.10
CA ILE A 89 4.84 5.81 -17.07
C ILE A 89 4.48 5.26 -18.46
N ALA A 90 4.78 6.01 -19.52
CA ALA A 90 4.50 5.61 -20.90
C ALA A 90 5.39 4.45 -21.36
N SER A 91 6.63 4.37 -20.88
CA SER A 91 7.58 3.31 -21.24
C SER A 91 7.16 1.93 -20.74
N LEU A 92 6.35 1.85 -19.68
CA LEU A 92 5.71 0.59 -19.24
C LEU A 92 4.76 0.02 -20.31
N GLY A 93 4.25 0.85 -21.21
CA GLY A 93 3.42 0.43 -22.34
C GLY A 93 1.98 0.08 -22.00
N ILE A 94 1.14 0.10 -23.03
CA ILE A 94 -0.30 -0.22 -22.91
C ILE A 94 -0.55 -1.67 -22.49
N SER A 95 0.35 -2.58 -22.86
CA SER A 95 0.27 -4.00 -22.50
C SER A 95 0.32 -4.17 -20.97
N THR A 96 1.25 -3.49 -20.29
CA THR A 96 1.35 -3.54 -18.82
C THR A 96 0.09 -2.98 -18.16
N PHE A 97 -0.45 -1.87 -18.68
CA PHE A 97 -1.70 -1.29 -18.18
C PHE A 97 -2.88 -2.27 -18.31
N ALA A 98 -3.05 -2.89 -19.49
CA ALA A 98 -4.08 -3.89 -19.73
C ALA A 98 -3.90 -5.13 -18.83
N THR A 99 -2.67 -5.59 -18.65
CA THR A 99 -2.32 -6.67 -17.72
C THR A 99 -2.75 -6.34 -16.29
N VAL A 100 -2.46 -5.13 -15.79
CA VAL A 100 -2.88 -4.72 -14.43
C VAL A 100 -4.40 -4.75 -14.27
N ILE A 101 -5.16 -4.25 -15.26
CA ILE A 101 -6.63 -4.33 -15.24
C ILE A 101 -7.10 -5.78 -15.27
N GLY A 102 -6.49 -6.62 -16.10
CA GLY A 102 -6.76 -8.05 -16.17
C GLY A 102 -6.53 -8.75 -14.84
N LEU A 103 -5.39 -8.49 -14.18
CA LEU A 103 -5.07 -9.02 -12.86
C LEU A 103 -6.08 -8.59 -11.80
N ILE A 104 -6.56 -7.34 -11.83
CA ILE A 104 -7.62 -6.88 -10.91
C ILE A 104 -8.89 -7.71 -11.12
N GLY A 105 -9.36 -7.82 -12.37
CA GLY A 105 -10.58 -8.57 -12.70
C GLY A 105 -10.48 -10.04 -12.34
N LEU A 106 -9.37 -10.69 -12.70
CA LEU A 106 -9.11 -12.09 -12.40
C LEU A 106 -9.01 -12.34 -10.88
N THR A 107 -8.34 -11.47 -10.13
CA THR A 107 -8.24 -11.61 -8.67
C THR A 107 -9.59 -11.48 -7.98
N ILE A 108 -10.43 -10.54 -8.42
CA ILE A 108 -11.81 -10.42 -7.91
C ILE A 108 -12.61 -11.68 -8.25
N ALA A 109 -12.47 -12.20 -9.48
CA ALA A 109 -13.12 -13.45 -9.90
C ALA A 109 -12.66 -14.65 -9.06
N THR A 110 -11.35 -14.75 -8.78
CA THR A 110 -10.78 -15.75 -7.87
C THR A 110 -11.42 -15.67 -6.49
N GLY A 111 -11.68 -14.47 -5.96
CA GLY A 111 -12.38 -14.32 -4.68
C GLY A 111 -13.79 -14.96 -4.67
N PHE A 112 -14.53 -14.88 -5.78
CA PHE A 112 -15.82 -15.57 -5.91
C PHE A 112 -15.67 -17.10 -6.02
N VAL A 113 -14.67 -17.58 -6.76
CA VAL A 113 -14.34 -19.01 -6.86
C VAL A 113 -13.96 -19.57 -5.48
N CYS A 114 -13.02 -18.92 -4.80
CA CYS A 114 -12.60 -19.26 -3.44
C CYS A 114 -13.78 -19.19 -2.46
N GLY A 115 -14.70 -18.23 -2.63
CA GLY A 115 -15.92 -18.15 -1.84
C GLY A 115 -16.74 -19.42 -1.87
N ARG A 116 -16.92 -19.98 -3.07
CA ARG A 116 -17.64 -21.25 -3.26
C ARG A 116 -16.88 -22.43 -2.64
N LEU A 117 -15.56 -22.47 -2.79
CA LEU A 117 -14.70 -23.53 -2.24
C LEU A 117 -14.67 -23.53 -0.70
N TYR A 118 -14.60 -22.36 -0.08
CA TYR A 118 -14.52 -22.21 1.38
C TYR A 118 -15.88 -22.00 2.06
N ASN A 119 -16.98 -22.18 1.32
CA ASN A 119 -18.36 -21.98 1.78
C ASN A 119 -18.59 -20.60 2.45
N LYS A 120 -18.18 -19.54 1.74
CA LYS A 120 -18.32 -18.15 2.13
C LYS A 120 -19.36 -17.44 1.26
N GLN A 121 -19.99 -16.43 1.85
CA GLN A 121 -20.97 -15.60 1.14
C GLN A 121 -20.28 -14.67 0.14
N TRP A 122 -20.98 -14.33 -0.94
CA TRP A 122 -20.49 -13.43 -1.99
C TRP A 122 -19.96 -12.09 -1.47
N ARG A 123 -20.54 -11.56 -0.37
CA ARG A 123 -20.08 -10.33 0.29
C ARG A 123 -18.65 -10.46 0.80
N PHE A 124 -18.33 -11.61 1.39
CA PHE A 124 -16.97 -11.89 1.88
C PHE A 124 -16.01 -12.10 0.70
N SER A 125 -16.43 -12.82 -0.34
CA SER A 125 -15.66 -12.99 -1.58
C SER A 125 -15.29 -11.68 -2.27
N LEU A 126 -16.26 -10.78 -2.42
CA LEU A 126 -16.03 -9.48 -3.03
C LEU A 126 -15.11 -8.63 -2.15
N LEU A 127 -15.29 -8.71 -0.84
CA LEU A 127 -14.48 -7.99 0.14
C LEU A 127 -13.02 -8.45 0.10
N THR A 128 -12.73 -9.75 0.18
CA THR A 128 -11.35 -10.27 0.13
C THR A 128 -10.73 -10.10 -1.25
N GLY A 129 -11.42 -10.56 -2.31
CA GLY A 129 -10.92 -10.48 -3.68
C GLY A 129 -10.66 -9.04 -4.14
N GLY A 130 -11.57 -8.11 -3.83
CA GLY A 130 -11.37 -6.69 -4.13
C GLY A 130 -10.27 -6.03 -3.29
N SER A 131 -10.07 -6.48 -2.04
CA SER A 131 -8.97 -6.01 -1.20
C SER A 131 -7.62 -6.47 -1.74
N VAL A 132 -7.49 -7.75 -2.09
CA VAL A 132 -6.26 -8.32 -2.69
C VAL A 132 -5.98 -7.67 -4.05
N ALA A 133 -7.00 -7.45 -4.86
CA ALA A 133 -6.86 -6.92 -6.22
C ALA A 133 -6.37 -5.46 -6.30
N ILE A 134 -6.64 -4.61 -5.30
CA ILE A 134 -6.43 -3.16 -5.42
C ILE A 134 -5.34 -2.68 -4.46
N CYS A 135 -5.69 -2.42 -3.20
CA CYS A 135 -4.84 -1.73 -2.23
C CYS A 135 -4.99 -2.23 -0.78
N GLY A 136 -5.47 -3.47 -0.61
CA GLY A 136 -5.64 -4.10 0.71
C GLY A 136 -6.72 -3.43 1.55
N ALA A 137 -6.31 -2.87 2.70
CA ALA A 137 -7.22 -2.38 3.73
C ALA A 137 -8.14 -1.23 3.27
N SER A 138 -7.63 -0.31 2.45
CA SER A 138 -8.43 0.84 1.99
C SER A 138 -9.50 0.42 0.97
N ALA A 139 -9.20 -0.57 0.12
CA ALA A 139 -10.21 -1.21 -0.73
C ALA A 139 -11.25 -1.96 0.09
N ALA A 140 -10.84 -2.70 1.14
CA ALA A 140 -11.78 -3.39 2.04
C ALA A 140 -12.81 -2.43 2.64
N LEU A 141 -12.35 -1.30 3.20
CA LEU A 141 -13.21 -0.28 3.80
C LEU A 141 -14.15 0.35 2.77
N ALA A 142 -13.65 0.67 1.58
CA ALA A 142 -14.45 1.26 0.53
C ALA A 142 -15.52 0.29 0.01
N ILE A 143 -15.16 -0.98 -0.22
CA ILE A 143 -16.10 -2.02 -0.64
C ILE A 143 -17.15 -2.26 0.45
N ALA A 144 -16.75 -2.37 1.72
CA ALA A 144 -17.67 -2.54 2.84
C ALA A 144 -18.71 -1.40 2.93
N SER A 145 -18.33 -0.18 2.55
CA SER A 145 -19.25 0.97 2.56
C SER A 145 -20.31 0.96 1.46
N VAL A 146 -20.10 0.17 0.40
CA VAL A 146 -21.00 0.13 -0.77
C VAL A 146 -21.78 -1.18 -0.91
N ILE A 147 -21.42 -2.23 -0.16
CA ILE A 147 -22.17 -3.50 -0.13
C ILE A 147 -23.30 -3.48 0.93
N PRO A 148 -24.40 -4.24 0.73
CA PRO A 148 -25.47 -4.33 1.72
C PRO A 148 -24.96 -4.92 3.04
N HIS A 149 -25.23 -4.21 4.14
CA HIS A 149 -24.76 -4.59 5.46
C HIS A 149 -25.50 -5.82 6.01
N ASN A 150 -24.79 -6.65 6.76
CA ASN A 150 -25.35 -7.74 7.55
C ASN A 150 -24.59 -7.87 8.89
N GLU A 151 -25.05 -8.77 9.76
CA GLU A 151 -24.46 -9.02 11.09
C GLU A 151 -22.97 -9.41 11.05
N LYS A 152 -22.46 -9.87 9.90
CA LYS A 152 -21.08 -10.33 9.74
C LYS A 152 -20.18 -9.30 9.08
N THR A 153 -20.71 -8.15 8.61
CA THR A 153 -19.97 -7.16 7.81
C THR A 153 -18.75 -6.63 8.55
N GLU A 154 -18.90 -6.16 9.78
CA GLU A 154 -17.78 -5.58 10.56
C GLU A 154 -16.70 -6.62 10.83
N ARG A 155 -17.09 -7.82 11.27
CA ARG A 155 -16.16 -8.92 11.52
C ARG A 155 -15.41 -9.35 10.25
N ASN A 156 -16.12 -9.46 9.13
CA ASN A 156 -15.52 -9.79 7.84
C ASN A 156 -14.51 -8.72 7.40
N LEU A 157 -14.86 -7.44 7.54
CA LEU A 157 -13.98 -6.32 7.26
C LEU A 157 -12.71 -6.35 8.11
N LEU A 158 -12.85 -6.55 9.42
CA LEU A 158 -11.71 -6.67 10.33
C LEU A 158 -10.80 -7.84 9.91
N PHE A 159 -11.36 -9.03 9.67
CA PHE A 159 -10.57 -10.17 9.19
C PHE A 159 -9.86 -9.89 7.88
N THR A 160 -10.56 -9.34 6.89
CA THR A 160 -9.96 -9.01 5.59
C THR A 160 -8.82 -8.02 5.75
N VAL A 161 -9.03 -6.91 6.47
CA VAL A 161 -8.02 -5.86 6.70
C VAL A 161 -6.78 -6.44 7.38
N VAL A 162 -6.95 -7.22 8.45
CA VAL A 162 -5.81 -7.81 9.16
C VAL A 162 -5.11 -8.84 8.27
N SER A 163 -5.82 -9.72 7.58
CA SER A 163 -5.23 -10.73 6.68
C SER A 163 -4.44 -10.12 5.51
N VAL A 164 -4.98 -9.12 4.81
CA VAL A 164 -4.26 -8.49 3.67
C VAL A 164 -3.06 -7.67 4.14
N THR A 165 -3.15 -7.01 5.29
CA THR A 165 -2.02 -6.27 5.89
C THR A 165 -0.91 -7.22 6.30
N THR A 166 -1.29 -8.32 6.95
CA THR A 166 -0.41 -9.45 7.34
C THR A 166 0.36 -9.99 6.15
N LEU A 167 -0.36 -10.41 5.11
CA LEU A 167 0.27 -11.02 3.94
C LEU A 167 1.13 -10.03 3.18
N SER A 168 0.76 -8.76 3.16
CA SER A 168 1.59 -7.71 2.58
C SER A 168 2.87 -7.45 3.39
N THR A 169 2.85 -7.59 4.72
CA THR A 169 4.08 -7.49 5.54
C THR A 169 5.01 -8.64 5.20
N ILE A 170 4.46 -9.86 5.13
CA ILE A 170 5.21 -11.06 4.76
C ILE A 170 5.79 -10.89 3.34
N ALA A 171 4.98 -10.47 2.37
CA ALA A 171 5.41 -10.22 1.00
C ALA A 171 6.48 -9.11 0.92
N MET A 172 6.35 -8.04 1.69
CA MET A 172 7.35 -6.97 1.74
C MET A 172 8.74 -7.47 2.16
N ILE A 173 8.81 -8.45 3.05
CA ILE A 173 10.07 -9.04 3.51
C ILE A 173 10.56 -10.11 2.53
N LEU A 174 9.67 -10.99 2.06
CA LEU A 174 10.04 -12.17 1.28
C LEU A 174 10.25 -11.88 -0.21
N TYR A 175 9.46 -11.00 -0.83
CA TYR A 175 9.54 -10.75 -2.28
C TYR A 175 10.88 -10.16 -2.72
N PRO A 176 11.49 -9.18 -2.01
CA PRO A 176 12.83 -8.70 -2.35
C PRO A 176 13.86 -9.82 -2.42
N ILE A 177 13.83 -10.73 -1.44
CA ILE A 177 14.73 -11.90 -1.39
C ILE A 177 14.43 -12.83 -2.57
N LEU A 178 13.16 -13.18 -2.77
CA LEU A 178 12.73 -14.11 -3.82
C LEU A 178 13.08 -13.60 -5.23
N PHE A 179 12.73 -12.37 -5.55
CA PHE A 179 12.90 -11.82 -6.90
C PHE A 179 14.37 -11.53 -7.24
N THR A 180 15.17 -11.16 -6.24
CA THR A 180 16.64 -11.05 -6.40
C THR A 180 17.26 -12.42 -6.65
N LEU A 181 16.84 -13.47 -5.93
CA LEU A 181 17.32 -14.84 -6.15
C LEU A 181 16.92 -15.42 -7.51
N LEU A 182 15.75 -15.03 -8.02
CA LEU A 182 15.29 -15.41 -9.35
C LEU A 182 16.00 -14.64 -10.48
N GLY A 183 16.82 -13.63 -10.16
CA GLY A 183 17.57 -12.86 -11.16
C GLY A 183 16.67 -12.05 -12.10
N LEU A 184 15.49 -11.64 -11.64
CA LEU A 184 14.54 -10.87 -12.44
C LEU A 184 15.09 -9.48 -12.75
N THR A 185 14.73 -8.93 -13.90
CA THR A 185 15.11 -7.55 -14.25
C THR A 185 14.44 -6.55 -13.30
N GLU A 186 14.91 -5.30 -13.28
CA GLU A 186 14.34 -4.26 -12.42
C GLU A 186 12.87 -3.97 -12.78
N ASN A 187 12.53 -3.95 -14.08
CA ASN A 187 11.15 -3.75 -14.52
C ASN A 187 10.25 -4.92 -14.12
N GLN A 188 10.73 -6.17 -14.24
CA GLN A 188 10.00 -7.36 -13.84
C GLN A 188 9.76 -7.39 -12.33
N SER A 189 10.82 -7.16 -11.54
CA SER A 189 10.74 -7.06 -10.08
C SER A 189 9.80 -5.93 -9.65
N GLY A 190 9.93 -4.76 -10.27
CA GLY A 190 9.08 -3.60 -10.00
C GLY A 190 7.61 -3.89 -10.31
N PHE A 191 7.34 -4.48 -11.47
CA PHE A 191 6.00 -4.91 -11.85
C PHE A 191 5.43 -5.91 -10.85
N LEU A 192 6.16 -6.98 -10.53
CA LEU A 192 5.69 -8.01 -9.61
C LEU A 192 5.43 -7.44 -8.22
N VAL A 193 6.36 -6.67 -7.66
CA VAL A 193 6.19 -6.02 -6.34
C VAL A 193 4.94 -5.13 -6.34
N GLY A 194 4.77 -4.24 -7.32
CA GLY A 194 3.62 -3.34 -7.40
C GLY A 194 2.29 -4.06 -7.67
N ALA A 195 2.32 -5.12 -8.48
CA ALA A 195 1.15 -5.89 -8.90
C ALA A 195 0.66 -6.87 -7.82
N THR A 196 1.50 -7.29 -6.87
CA THR A 196 1.17 -8.43 -5.98
C THR A 196 1.15 -8.07 -4.49
N ILE A 197 1.96 -7.10 -4.03
CA ILE A 197 1.82 -6.60 -2.64
C ILE A 197 0.56 -5.76 -2.53
N HIS A 198 -0.19 -5.87 -1.44
CA HIS A 198 -1.52 -5.26 -1.34
C HIS A 198 -1.48 -3.81 -0.87
N ASP A 199 -0.67 -3.45 0.13
CA ASP A 199 -0.60 -2.07 0.65
C ASP A 199 0.45 -1.20 -0.08
N VAL A 200 0.20 0.11 -0.15
CA VAL A 200 1.11 1.06 -0.80
C VAL A 200 2.41 1.24 -0.02
N ALA A 201 2.35 1.32 1.31
CA ALA A 201 3.54 1.44 2.15
C ALA A 201 4.48 0.26 1.93
N GLN A 202 3.89 -0.94 1.88
CA GLN A 202 4.63 -2.19 1.77
C GLN A 202 5.19 -2.40 0.36
N VAL A 203 4.50 -1.92 -0.68
CA VAL A 203 5.07 -1.84 -2.04
C VAL A 203 6.31 -0.96 -2.07
N VAL A 204 6.19 0.26 -1.54
CA VAL A 204 7.30 1.22 -1.53
C VAL A 204 8.47 0.63 -0.74
N GLY A 205 8.21 0.13 0.47
CA GLY A 205 9.24 -0.47 1.31
C GLY A 205 9.92 -1.68 0.66
N ALA A 206 9.18 -2.55 -0.04
CA ALA A 206 9.74 -3.71 -0.74
C ALA A 206 10.54 -3.30 -1.99
N GLY A 207 9.98 -2.42 -2.83
CA GLY A 207 10.60 -2.04 -4.10
C GLY A 207 11.93 -1.31 -3.89
N TYR A 208 11.95 -0.30 -3.01
CA TYR A 208 13.19 0.40 -2.64
C TYR A 208 14.15 -0.45 -1.80
N SER A 209 13.72 -1.64 -1.35
CA SER A 209 14.67 -2.58 -0.76
C SER A 209 15.47 -3.36 -1.79
N ILE A 210 15.03 -3.40 -3.06
CA ILE A 210 15.77 -4.04 -4.16
C ILE A 210 16.64 -3.00 -4.87
N SER A 211 16.02 -1.99 -5.48
CA SER A 211 16.72 -0.85 -6.10
C SER A 211 15.78 0.36 -6.20
N THR A 212 16.35 1.52 -6.52
CA THR A 212 15.59 2.76 -6.71
C THR A 212 14.62 2.64 -7.90
N GLU A 213 15.03 1.92 -8.93
CA GLU A 213 14.32 1.71 -10.19
C GLU A 213 13.14 0.77 -9.98
N VAL A 214 13.35 -0.34 -9.26
CA VAL A 214 12.28 -1.24 -8.82
C VAL A 214 11.25 -0.49 -7.98
N GLY A 215 11.69 0.37 -7.05
CA GLY A 215 10.82 1.18 -6.20
C GLY A 215 9.91 2.11 -6.99
N ASP A 216 10.43 2.79 -8.02
CA ASP A 216 9.65 3.68 -8.89
C ASP A 216 8.62 2.90 -9.70
N VAL A 217 9.04 1.85 -10.41
CA VAL A 217 8.14 1.01 -11.21
C VAL A 217 7.04 0.40 -10.34
N ALA A 218 7.42 -0.17 -9.19
CA ALA A 218 6.45 -0.77 -8.26
C ALA A 218 5.45 0.26 -7.73
N THR A 219 5.91 1.47 -7.43
CA THR A 219 5.03 2.57 -6.99
C THR A 219 4.06 2.96 -8.09
N ILE A 220 4.52 3.12 -9.34
CA ILE A 220 3.65 3.43 -10.49
C ILE A 220 2.58 2.35 -10.64
N ILE A 221 2.96 1.07 -10.70
CA ILE A 221 2.02 -0.05 -10.86
C ILE A 221 1.01 -0.11 -9.70
N LYS A 222 1.44 0.12 -8.46
CA LYS A 222 0.55 0.15 -7.31
C LYS A 222 -0.41 1.33 -7.35
N LEU A 223 0.07 2.53 -7.68
CA LEU A 223 -0.80 3.70 -7.79
C LEU A 223 -1.81 3.52 -8.92
N LEU A 224 -1.42 2.90 -10.03
CA LEU A 224 -2.33 2.51 -11.09
C LEU A 224 -3.48 1.65 -10.56
N ARG A 225 -3.18 0.61 -9.78
CA ARG A 225 -4.20 -0.23 -9.14
C ARG A 225 -5.09 0.58 -8.20
N VAL A 226 -4.52 1.47 -7.39
CA VAL A 226 -5.28 2.34 -6.48
C VAL A 226 -6.26 3.24 -7.26
N THR A 227 -5.88 3.74 -8.44
CA THR A 227 -6.78 4.57 -9.27
C THR A 227 -7.98 3.81 -9.81
N MET A 228 -7.92 2.47 -9.88
CA MET A 228 -9.05 1.64 -10.31
C MET A 228 -10.12 1.47 -9.22
N LEU A 229 -9.86 1.88 -7.98
CA LEU A 229 -10.81 1.73 -6.88
C LEU A 229 -12.19 2.37 -7.15
N PRO A 230 -12.31 3.65 -7.58
CA PRO A 230 -13.61 4.23 -7.89
C PRO A 230 -14.34 3.49 -9.01
N VAL A 231 -13.63 3.03 -10.04
CA VAL A 231 -14.20 2.28 -11.18
C VAL A 231 -14.80 0.97 -10.69
N VAL A 232 -14.04 0.20 -9.89
CA VAL A 232 -14.51 -1.07 -9.32
C VAL A 232 -15.73 -0.84 -8.42
N LEU A 233 -15.75 0.23 -7.62
CA LEU A 233 -16.89 0.54 -6.76
C LEU A 233 -18.13 0.94 -7.55
N VAL A 234 -17.99 1.69 -8.65
CA VAL A 234 -19.10 1.99 -9.57
C VAL A 234 -19.66 0.70 -10.17
N ILE A 235 -18.79 -0.22 -10.60
CA ILE A 235 -19.23 -1.54 -11.10
C ILE A 235 -20.01 -2.30 -10.02
N ILE A 236 -19.53 -2.33 -8.78
CA ILE A 236 -20.23 -2.95 -7.63
C ILE A 236 -21.58 -2.27 -7.38
N VAL A 237 -21.62 -0.94 -7.43
CA VAL A 237 -22.83 -0.13 -7.27
C VAL A 237 -23.89 -0.51 -8.31
N LEU A 238 -23.50 -0.53 -9.58
CA LEU A 238 -24.40 -0.84 -10.70
C LEU A 238 -24.88 -2.29 -10.64
N ALA A 239 -23.99 -3.24 -10.32
CA ALA A 239 -24.35 -4.64 -10.16
C ALA A 239 -25.33 -4.90 -9.00
N LEU A 240 -25.40 -3.99 -8.01
CA LEU A 240 -26.25 -4.10 -6.82
C LEU A 240 -27.40 -3.09 -6.79
N ALA A 241 -27.69 -2.42 -7.90
CA ALA A 241 -28.65 -1.30 -7.98
C ALA A 241 -30.06 -1.63 -7.46
N GLY A 242 -30.47 -2.91 -7.44
CA GLY A 242 -31.75 -3.37 -6.90
C GLY A 242 -31.75 -3.88 -5.45
N GLN A 243 -30.60 -3.90 -4.76
CA GLN A 243 -30.46 -4.48 -3.41
C GLN A 243 -30.09 -3.44 -2.34
N ARG A 244 -30.23 -2.15 -2.65
CA ARG A 244 -29.75 -1.06 -1.80
C ARG A 244 -30.88 -0.30 -1.12
N SER A 245 -30.77 -0.20 0.19
CA SER A 245 -31.50 0.75 1.03
C SER A 245 -30.47 1.72 1.62
N GLY A 246 -30.19 2.85 0.97
CA GLY A 246 -29.30 3.88 1.53
C GLY A 246 -28.55 4.75 0.53
N ASP A 247 -28.10 5.90 1.03
CA ASP A 247 -27.39 6.96 0.30
C ASP A 247 -26.01 6.50 -0.17
N THR A 248 -25.76 6.53 -1.49
CA THR A 248 -24.46 6.16 -2.06
C THR A 248 -23.45 7.27 -1.81
N LYS A 249 -22.51 7.06 -0.88
CA LYS A 249 -21.37 7.98 -0.73
C LYS A 249 -20.50 7.93 -1.98
N SER A 250 -20.29 9.10 -2.60
CA SER A 250 -19.33 9.29 -3.70
C SER A 250 -17.94 8.87 -3.25
N VAL A 251 -17.36 7.87 -3.92
CA VAL A 251 -15.97 7.49 -3.68
C VAL A 251 -15.06 8.29 -4.57
N ARG A 252 -14.13 9.03 -3.96
CA ARG A 252 -13.18 9.90 -4.63
C ARG A 252 -11.80 9.23 -4.68
N LEU A 253 -11.03 9.56 -5.71
CA LEU A 253 -9.62 9.18 -5.77
C LEU A 253 -8.87 9.72 -4.55
N PRO A 254 -7.95 8.95 -3.95
CA PRO A 254 -7.18 9.44 -2.81
C PRO A 254 -6.33 10.66 -3.20
N ALA A 255 -6.37 11.72 -2.37
CA ALA A 255 -5.71 12.99 -2.69
C ALA A 255 -4.20 12.87 -2.97
N PHE A 256 -3.51 11.92 -2.34
CA PHE A 256 -2.08 11.70 -2.57
C PHE A 256 -1.77 11.14 -3.96
N VAL A 257 -2.69 10.38 -4.57
CA VAL A 257 -2.54 9.89 -5.95
C VAL A 257 -2.65 11.04 -6.93
N ILE A 258 -3.58 11.97 -6.69
CA ILE A 258 -3.73 13.20 -7.47
C ILE A 258 -2.48 14.07 -7.30
N GLY A 259 -2.01 14.27 -6.07
CA GLY A 259 -0.78 15.02 -5.79
C GLY A 259 0.45 14.44 -6.50
N PHE A 260 0.61 13.11 -6.46
CA PHE A 260 1.66 12.41 -7.22
C PHE A 260 1.55 12.69 -8.73
N ALA A 261 0.38 12.48 -9.32
CA ALA A 261 0.17 12.69 -10.76
C ALA A 261 0.42 14.15 -11.19
N VAL A 262 -0.01 15.12 -10.37
CA VAL A 262 0.26 16.54 -10.61
C VAL A 262 1.75 16.84 -10.56
N LEU A 263 2.46 16.37 -9.54
CA LEU A 263 3.89 16.64 -9.41
C LEU A 263 4.71 15.96 -10.53
N THR A 264 4.35 14.72 -10.90
CA THR A 264 4.90 14.04 -12.09
C THR A 264 4.64 14.83 -13.36
N GLY A 265 3.44 15.36 -13.55
CA GLY A 265 3.12 16.21 -14.70
C GLY A 265 3.98 17.49 -14.74
N ILE A 266 4.13 18.18 -13.61
CA ILE A 266 4.98 19.37 -13.48
C ILE A 266 6.45 19.04 -13.80
N ASN A 267 6.96 17.94 -13.24
CA ASN A 267 8.31 17.46 -13.50
C ASN A 267 8.53 17.15 -14.99
N SER A 268 7.56 16.48 -15.62
CA SER A 268 7.62 16.07 -17.03
C SER A 268 7.58 17.24 -18.02
N LEU A 269 6.97 18.36 -17.63
CA LEU A 269 6.98 19.60 -18.41
C LEU A 269 8.29 20.39 -18.27
N GLY A 270 9.24 19.91 -17.46
CA GLY A 270 10.49 20.63 -17.16
C GLY A 270 10.27 21.90 -16.32
N LEU A 271 9.11 22.03 -15.68
CA LEU A 271 8.75 23.22 -14.89
C LEU A 271 9.34 23.20 -13.47
N LEU A 272 9.88 22.05 -13.05
CA LEU A 272 10.49 21.87 -11.73
C LEU A 272 12.01 22.12 -11.81
N PRO A 273 12.56 23.15 -11.13
CA PRO A 273 14.01 23.34 -11.08
C PRO A 273 14.72 22.13 -10.49
N THR A 274 15.87 21.74 -11.04
CA THR A 274 16.61 20.54 -10.63
C THR A 274 16.95 20.52 -9.14
N VAL A 275 17.26 21.66 -8.54
CA VAL A 275 17.51 21.80 -7.10
C VAL A 275 16.25 21.49 -6.28
N VAL A 276 15.09 21.99 -6.71
CA VAL A 276 13.81 21.73 -6.03
C VAL A 276 13.42 20.26 -6.17
N ALA A 277 13.66 19.67 -7.35
CA ALA A 277 13.46 18.24 -7.59
C ALA A 277 14.32 17.39 -6.65
N GLY A 278 15.62 17.68 -6.56
CA GLY A 278 16.54 16.98 -5.67
C GLY A 278 16.10 17.04 -4.20
N VAL A 279 15.78 18.24 -3.69
CA VAL A 279 15.30 18.40 -2.31
C VAL A 279 13.98 17.66 -2.08
N ALA A 280 13.06 17.67 -3.04
CA ALA A 280 11.80 16.94 -2.93
C ALA A 280 12.03 15.42 -2.85
N VAL A 281 12.95 14.88 -3.65
CA VAL A 281 13.31 13.46 -3.65
C VAL A 281 14.01 13.07 -2.35
N ASP A 282 14.92 13.88 -1.83
CA ASP A 282 15.59 13.63 -0.55
C ASP A 282 14.59 13.61 0.62
N LEU A 283 13.69 14.59 0.65
CA LEU A 283 12.61 14.67 1.63
C LEU A 283 11.66 13.47 1.52
N SER A 284 11.34 13.04 0.29
CA SER A 284 10.57 11.82 0.05
C SER A 284 11.25 10.62 0.69
N GLY A 285 12.54 10.40 0.42
CA GLY A 285 13.30 9.30 1.01
C GLY A 285 13.26 9.30 2.54
N TRP A 286 13.38 10.46 3.19
CA TRP A 286 13.24 10.54 4.65
C TRP A 286 11.83 10.23 5.14
N PHE A 287 10.80 10.80 4.51
CA PHE A 287 9.41 10.55 4.88
C PHE A 287 9.02 9.08 4.74
N LEU A 288 9.49 8.43 3.67
CA LEU A 288 9.25 7.01 3.45
C LEU A 288 9.92 6.14 4.52
N VAL A 289 11.20 6.38 4.85
CA VAL A 289 11.88 5.61 5.91
C VAL A 289 11.20 5.81 7.27
N ILE A 290 10.85 7.06 7.64
CA ILE A 290 10.11 7.34 8.89
C ILE A 290 8.75 6.64 8.90
N ALA A 291 8.04 6.66 7.77
CA ALA A 291 6.75 6.00 7.64
C ALA A 291 6.85 4.47 7.79
N ILE A 292 7.85 3.84 7.17
CA ILE A 292 8.10 2.40 7.30
C ILE A 292 8.54 2.03 8.72
N SER A 293 9.36 2.86 9.37
CA SER A 293 9.68 2.70 10.79
C SER A 293 8.42 2.73 11.67
N ALA A 294 7.55 3.72 11.47
CA ALA A 294 6.29 3.82 12.19
C ALA A 294 5.35 2.64 11.88
N LEU A 295 5.32 2.16 10.64
CA LEU A 295 4.56 0.98 10.25
C LEU A 295 5.08 -0.28 10.97
N GLY A 296 6.40 -0.46 11.04
CA GLY A 296 7.04 -1.55 11.78
C GLY A 296 6.62 -1.55 13.24
N VAL A 297 6.72 -0.40 13.92
CA VAL A 297 6.26 -0.24 15.32
C VAL A 297 4.79 -0.61 15.46
N ARG A 298 3.93 -0.23 14.51
CA ARG A 298 2.49 -0.54 14.59
C ARG A 298 2.13 -1.97 14.19
N THR A 299 3.06 -2.75 13.67
CA THR A 299 2.79 -4.11 13.17
C THR A 299 2.79 -5.12 14.32
N ASN A 300 1.60 -5.56 14.73
CA ASN A 300 1.42 -6.55 15.79
C ASN A 300 1.29 -7.97 15.22
N MET A 301 2.31 -8.81 15.38
CA MET A 301 2.27 -10.21 14.91
C MET A 301 1.27 -11.09 15.67
N LYS A 302 0.89 -10.74 16.91
CA LYS A 302 -0.06 -11.55 17.69
C LYS A 302 -1.47 -11.47 17.11
N ASP A 303 -1.87 -10.29 16.62
CA ASP A 303 -3.19 -10.10 16.00
C ASP A 303 -3.31 -10.91 14.70
N MET A 304 -2.18 -11.18 14.02
CA MET A 304 -2.10 -12.02 12.83
C MET A 304 -2.38 -13.50 13.14
N LEU A 305 -1.94 -13.97 14.31
CA LEU A 305 -2.10 -15.38 14.73
C LEU A 305 -3.51 -15.69 15.28
N GLN A 306 -4.26 -14.67 15.68
CA GLN A 306 -5.64 -14.83 16.19
C GLN A 306 -6.70 -14.91 15.07
N LEU A 307 -6.29 -14.87 13.80
CA LEU A 307 -7.17 -14.96 12.65
C LEU A 307 -7.70 -16.40 12.47
N GLY A 308 -9.01 -16.56 12.32
CA GLY A 308 -9.60 -17.88 12.04
C GLY A 308 -9.08 -18.45 10.70
N TRP A 309 -8.51 -19.65 10.73
CA TRP A 309 -7.73 -20.26 9.62
C TRP A 309 -8.42 -20.22 8.25
N ARG A 310 -9.75 -20.37 8.18
CA ARG A 310 -10.50 -20.34 6.92
C ARG A 310 -10.48 -18.97 6.23
N HIS A 311 -10.43 -17.88 7.00
CA HIS A 311 -10.37 -16.52 6.44
C HIS A 311 -8.96 -16.25 5.90
N VAL A 312 -7.93 -16.69 6.63
CA VAL A 312 -6.54 -16.60 6.20
C VAL A 312 -6.31 -17.41 4.93
N ALA A 313 -6.76 -18.68 4.90
CA ALA A 313 -6.58 -19.57 3.76
C ALA A 313 -7.14 -18.96 2.47
N MET A 314 -8.33 -18.35 2.53
CA MET A 314 -8.95 -17.71 1.37
C MET A 314 -8.09 -16.56 0.82
N VAL A 315 -7.65 -15.63 1.68
CA VAL A 315 -6.82 -14.49 1.26
C VAL A 315 -5.45 -14.97 0.77
N VAL A 316 -4.85 -15.98 1.42
CA VAL A 316 -3.60 -16.60 0.97
C VAL A 316 -3.75 -17.17 -0.43
N THR A 317 -4.83 -17.92 -0.71
CA THR A 317 -5.10 -18.46 -2.05
C THR A 317 -5.26 -17.35 -3.08
N GLU A 318 -6.03 -16.31 -2.77
CA GLU A 318 -6.19 -15.15 -3.66
C GLU A 318 -4.85 -14.46 -3.95
N THR A 319 -4.02 -14.23 -2.92
CA THR A 319 -2.67 -13.65 -3.05
C THR A 319 -1.74 -14.52 -3.89
N LEU A 320 -1.74 -15.84 -3.65
CA LEU A 320 -0.90 -16.77 -4.42
C LEU A 320 -1.34 -16.83 -5.88
N VAL A 321 -2.65 -16.88 -6.15
CA VAL A 321 -3.17 -16.83 -7.53
C VAL A 321 -2.78 -15.52 -8.20
N LEU A 322 -2.92 -14.38 -7.54
CA LEU A 322 -2.47 -13.08 -8.07
C LEU A 322 -0.98 -13.10 -8.38
N LEU A 323 -0.14 -13.62 -7.48
CA LEU A 323 1.31 -13.76 -7.70
C LEU A 323 1.61 -14.65 -8.90
N THR A 324 0.97 -15.82 -8.99
CA THR A 324 1.16 -16.76 -10.12
C THR A 324 0.71 -16.13 -11.44
N LEU A 325 -0.43 -15.44 -11.48
CA LEU A 325 -0.90 -14.75 -12.68
C LEU A 325 0.05 -13.62 -13.08
N ALA A 326 0.59 -12.87 -12.12
CA ALA A 326 1.54 -11.80 -12.39
C ALA A 326 2.87 -12.35 -12.92
N ILE A 327 3.40 -13.43 -12.33
CA ILE A 327 4.60 -14.13 -12.83
C ILE A 327 4.34 -14.65 -14.25
N ALA A 328 3.20 -15.32 -14.47
CA ALA A 328 2.84 -15.82 -15.78
C ALA A 328 2.78 -14.70 -16.84
N ALA A 329 2.24 -13.53 -16.48
CA ALA A 329 2.19 -12.37 -17.37
C ALA A 329 3.59 -11.83 -17.72
N VAL A 330 4.54 -11.88 -16.78
CA VAL A 330 5.94 -11.53 -17.01
C VAL A 330 6.62 -12.52 -17.96
N GLU A 331 6.46 -13.82 -17.71
CA GLU A 331 7.08 -14.89 -18.51
C GLU A 331 6.64 -14.87 -19.98
N ILE A 332 5.36 -14.53 -20.25
CA ILE A 332 4.83 -14.41 -21.62
C ILE A 332 5.06 -13.02 -22.24
N GLY A 333 5.78 -12.12 -21.57
CA GLY A 333 6.16 -10.81 -22.10
C GLY A 333 5.02 -9.79 -22.17
N LEU A 334 3.93 -9.97 -21.42
CA LEU A 334 2.81 -9.02 -21.40
C LEU A 334 3.04 -7.83 -20.46
N ALA A 335 3.95 -7.96 -19.49
CA ALA A 335 4.29 -6.92 -18.52
C ALA A 335 5.68 -7.18 -17.92
N GLY A 336 6.34 -6.13 -17.42
CA GLY A 336 7.67 -6.25 -16.79
C GLY A 336 8.80 -6.26 -17.80
#